data_AF-A0A3N5RLE6-F1
#
_entry.id   AF-A0A3N5RLE6-F1
#
_cell.length_a   1.000
_cell.length_b   1.000
_cell.length_c   1.000
_cell.angle_alpha   90.00
_cell.angle_beta   90.00
_cell.angle_gamma   90.00
#
_symmetry.space_group_name_H-M   'P 1'
#
loop_
_entity.id
_entity.type
_entity.pdbx_description
1 polymer ?
#
loop_
_entity_poly.entity_id
_entity_poly.type
_entity_poly.pdbx_seq_one_letter_code
_entity_poly.pdbx_strand_id
1 'polypeptide(L)'
;MYHRTRWTPEKIRQRLELIAPLVYLKRKSLPSFYYLELDNARTPAPVGIDVDTSRWHAIDANEYWGTWMQNFVLRTTFEVPEDWDKTK
;
A
#
# COMPACT_ATOMS: atom_id res chain seq x y z
N MET A 1 -29.46 -14.91 -25.85
CA MET A 1 -28.82 -15.65 -26.96
C MET A 1 -27.43 -15.11 -27.33
N TYR A 2 -27.24 -13.78 -27.47
CA TYR A 2 -25.96 -13.16 -27.88
C TYR A 2 -24.71 -13.56 -27.07
N HIS A 3 -24.82 -13.75 -25.75
CA HIS A 3 -23.66 -14.12 -24.93
C HIS A 3 -23.14 -15.54 -25.18
N ARG A 4 -24.02 -16.48 -25.59
CA ARG A 4 -23.63 -17.82 -26.04
C ARG A 4 -22.90 -17.76 -27.37
N THR A 5 -23.44 -17.03 -28.36
CA THR A 5 -22.77 -16.84 -29.67
C THR A 5 -21.44 -16.11 -29.54
N ARG A 6 -21.30 -15.22 -28.55
CA ARG A 6 -20.06 -14.50 -28.26
C ARG A 6 -19.15 -15.21 -27.26
N TRP A 7 -19.48 -16.43 -26.83
CA TRP A 7 -18.65 -17.25 -25.94
C TRP A 7 -18.25 -16.48 -24.66
N THR A 8 -19.19 -15.70 -24.14
CA THR A 8 -18.92 -14.80 -23.01
C THR A 8 -18.53 -15.59 -21.76
N PRO A 9 -19.25 -16.68 -21.39
CA PRO A 9 -18.86 -17.51 -20.24
C PRO A 9 -17.46 -18.12 -20.38
N GLU A 10 -17.12 -18.62 -21.56
CA GLU A 10 -15.86 -19.30 -21.83
C GLU A 10 -14.68 -18.32 -21.76
N LYS A 11 -14.85 -17.12 -22.30
CA LYS A 11 -13.83 -16.06 -22.21
C LYS A 11 -13.63 -15.56 -20.79
N ILE A 12 -14.71 -15.39 -20.02
CA ILE A 12 -14.60 -15.01 -18.60
C ILE A 12 -13.87 -16.11 -17.83
N ARG A 13 -14.25 -17.38 -18.01
CA ARG A 13 -13.59 -18.51 -17.36
C ARG A 13 -12.10 -18.53 -17.67
N GLN A 14 -11.72 -18.47 -18.95
CA GLN A 14 -10.31 -18.49 -19.35
C GLN A 14 -9.55 -17.27 -18.80
N ARG A 15 -10.18 -16.10 -18.75
CA ARG A 15 -9.55 -14.91 -18.16
C ARG A 15 -9.37 -15.06 -16.65
N LEU A 16 -10.33 -15.63 -15.94
CA LEU A 16 -10.24 -15.91 -14.51
C LEU A 16 -9.13 -16.94 -14.22
N GLU A 17 -9.04 -18.03 -14.98
CA GLU A 17 -7.95 -19.02 -14.87
C GLU A 17 -6.58 -18.38 -15.10
N LEU A 18 -6.46 -17.52 -16.11
CA LEU A 18 -5.21 -16.81 -16.43
C LEU A 18 -4.76 -15.87 -15.31
N ILE A 19 -5.69 -15.13 -14.69
CA ILE A 19 -5.35 -14.13 -13.68
C ILE A 19 -5.34 -14.70 -12.25
N ALA A 20 -5.96 -15.86 -12.01
CA ALA A 20 -6.01 -16.51 -10.69
C ALA A 20 -4.66 -16.58 -9.96
N PRO A 21 -3.54 -16.98 -10.59
CA PRO A 21 -2.24 -17.00 -9.91
C PRO A 21 -1.63 -15.61 -9.68
N LEU A 22 -2.12 -14.58 -10.39
CA LEU A 22 -1.67 -13.19 -10.28
C LEU A 22 -2.52 -12.38 -9.29
N VAL A 23 -3.57 -12.98 -8.73
CA VAL A 23 -4.32 -12.36 -7.64
C VAL A 23 -3.40 -12.29 -6.43
N TYR A 24 -3.17 -11.07 -5.92
CA TYR A 24 -2.50 -10.85 -4.65
C TYR A 24 -3.34 -11.46 -3.52
N LEU A 25 -3.15 -12.76 -3.28
CA LEU A 25 -3.90 -13.55 -2.30
C LEU A 25 -3.54 -13.17 -0.87
N LYS A 26 -2.32 -12.66 -0.65
CA LYS A 26 -1.81 -12.34 0.67
C LYS A 26 -1.82 -10.84 0.89
N ARG A 27 -2.42 -10.43 2.01
CA ARG A 27 -2.49 -9.04 2.45
C ARG A 27 -2.24 -8.98 3.95
N LYS A 28 -1.50 -7.96 4.38
CA LYS A 28 -1.30 -7.63 5.79
C LYS A 28 -1.50 -6.13 5.90
N SER A 29 -2.30 -5.70 6.86
CA SER A 29 -2.45 -4.28 7.12
C SER A 29 -1.10 -3.73 7.56
N LEU A 30 -0.70 -2.60 6.98
CA LEU A 30 0.41 -1.84 7.51
C LEU A 30 -0.02 -1.20 8.83
N PRO A 31 0.91 -1.01 9.78
CA PRO A 31 0.68 -0.15 10.94
C PRO A 31 0.43 1.30 10.50
N SER A 32 -0.07 2.11 11.42
CA SER A 32 -0.19 3.56 11.24
C SER A 32 1.15 4.17 10.83
N PHE A 33 1.10 5.26 10.07
CA PHE A 33 2.30 6.01 9.72
C PHE A 33 2.47 7.16 10.70
N TYR A 34 3.70 7.47 11.06
CA TYR A 34 4.07 8.69 11.74
C TYR A 34 4.29 9.78 10.68
N TYR A 35 3.50 10.84 10.80
CA TYR A 35 3.49 12.03 9.96
C TYR A 35 4.22 13.17 10.66
N LEU A 36 5.17 13.76 9.93
CA LEU A 36 5.82 15.01 10.29
C LEU A 36 5.67 16.00 9.14
N GLU A 37 5.13 17.16 9.47
CA GLU A 37 5.08 18.29 8.57
C GLU A 37 6.45 18.98 8.44
N LEU A 38 6.81 19.38 7.23
CA LEU A 38 8.01 20.16 6.93
C LEU A 38 7.63 21.55 6.44
N ASP A 39 8.37 22.56 6.90
CA ASP A 39 8.12 23.96 6.54
C ASP A 39 8.21 24.24 5.04
N ASN A 40 9.12 23.55 4.33
CA ASN A 40 9.34 23.74 2.89
C ASN A 40 10.12 22.57 2.27
N ALA A 41 10.21 22.57 0.93
CA ALA A 41 10.87 21.53 0.15
C ALA A 41 12.41 21.45 0.32
N ARG A 42 13.05 22.44 0.96
CA ARG A 42 14.49 22.46 1.24
C ARG A 42 14.82 22.03 2.66
N THR A 43 13.81 21.90 3.53
CA THR A 43 14.00 21.38 4.88
C THR A 43 14.48 19.93 4.78
N PRO A 44 15.64 19.57 5.36
CA PRO A 44 16.15 18.21 5.28
C PRO A 44 15.21 17.26 6.01
N ALA A 45 14.72 16.24 5.29
CA ALA A 45 13.85 15.24 5.88
C ALA A 45 14.62 14.33 6.85
N PRO A 46 14.13 14.13 8.09
CA PRO A 46 14.74 13.16 9.01
C PRO A 46 14.48 11.72 8.55
N VAL A 47 15.46 11.12 7.85
CA VAL A 47 15.34 9.80 7.19
C VAL A 47 16.24 8.68 7.76
N GLY A 48 16.87 8.87 8.91
CA GLY A 48 17.76 7.87 9.53
C GLY A 48 17.04 6.77 10.32
N ILE A 49 17.69 5.65 10.62
CA ILE A 49 17.10 4.58 11.45
C ILE A 49 16.81 5.04 12.89
N ASP A 50 17.63 5.97 13.41
CA ASP A 50 17.56 6.48 14.78
C ASP A 50 16.65 7.72 14.95
N VAL A 51 15.82 8.03 13.95
CA VAL A 51 14.88 9.16 14.04
C VAL A 51 13.81 8.86 15.08
N ASP A 52 13.74 9.70 16.11
CA ASP A 52 12.69 9.68 17.11
C ASP A 52 11.36 10.18 16.52
N THR A 53 10.36 9.29 16.51
CA THR A 53 8.99 9.56 16.03
C THR A 53 8.00 9.79 17.17
N SER A 54 8.43 9.82 18.43
CA SER A 54 7.54 9.91 19.60
C SER A 54 6.62 11.13 19.60
N ARG A 55 7.04 12.21 18.93
CA ARG A 55 6.29 13.48 18.83
C ARG A 55 5.53 13.66 17.52
N TRP A 56 5.61 12.68 16.62
CA TRP A 56 4.99 12.75 15.30
C TRP A 56 3.53 12.31 15.39
N HIS A 57 2.71 12.78 14.47
CA HIS A 57 1.29 12.44 14.45
C HIS A 57 1.09 11.06 13.82
N ALA A 58 0.41 10.14 14.50
CA ALA A 58 0.06 8.86 13.91
C ALA A 58 -1.17 9.01 13.01
N ILE A 59 -1.06 8.57 11.76
CA ILE A 59 -2.12 8.60 10.74
C ILE A 59 -2.50 7.17 10.33
N ASP A 60 -3.80 6.90 10.24
CA ASP A 60 -4.32 5.62 9.76
C ASP A 60 -4.52 5.60 8.24
N ALA A 61 -4.52 4.39 7.66
CA ALA A 61 -4.53 4.20 6.21
C ALA A 61 -5.71 4.87 5.48
N ASN A 62 -6.85 5.04 6.15
CA ASN A 62 -8.07 5.62 5.58
C ASN A 62 -8.41 6.98 6.19
N GLU A 63 -7.46 7.62 6.84
CA GLU A 63 -7.63 8.92 7.47
C GLU A 63 -7.35 10.07 6.47
N TYR A 64 -8.05 11.18 6.63
CA TYR A 64 -7.76 12.40 5.88
C TYR A 64 -6.80 13.27 6.69
N TRP A 65 -5.50 13.22 6.34
CA TRP A 65 -4.43 13.83 7.14
C TRP A 65 -3.60 14.91 6.40
N GLY A 66 -3.68 14.96 5.06
CA GLY A 66 -2.85 15.84 4.24
C GLY A 66 -3.54 17.15 3.81
N THR A 67 -2.77 18.22 3.69
CA THR A 67 -3.19 19.53 3.19
C THR A 67 -2.59 19.82 1.80
N TRP A 68 -3.13 20.80 1.09
CA TRP A 68 -2.64 21.18 -0.23
C TRP A 68 -1.24 21.81 -0.15
N MET A 69 -0.33 21.39 -1.04
CA MET A 69 1.06 21.86 -1.13
C MET A 69 1.92 21.60 0.11
N GLN A 70 1.56 20.60 0.90
CA GLN A 70 2.29 20.24 2.11
C GLN A 70 3.61 19.51 1.79
N ASN A 71 4.70 19.93 2.43
CA ASN A 71 5.92 19.13 2.51
C ASN A 71 5.85 18.31 3.79
N PHE A 72 6.18 17.02 3.71
CA PHE A 72 6.03 16.11 4.85
C PHE A 72 6.95 14.90 4.77
N VAL A 73 7.08 14.20 5.89
CA VAL A 73 7.67 12.87 6.00
C VAL A 73 6.61 11.91 6.55
N LEU A 74 6.51 10.73 5.92
CA LEU A 74 5.80 9.59 6.46
C LEU A 74 6.79 8.50 6.83
N ARG A 75 6.59 7.91 8.00
CA ARG A 75 7.44 6.84 8.50
C ARG A 75 6.62 5.76 9.16
N THR A 76 6.89 4.51 8.82
CA THR A 76 6.36 3.35 9.54
C THR A 76 7.40 2.25 9.53
N THR A 77 7.20 1.25 10.37
CA THR A 77 7.98 0.01 10.34
C THR A 77 7.02 -1.14 10.07
N PHE A 78 7.38 -2.00 9.13
CA PHE A 78 6.58 -3.19 8.84
C PHE A 78 7.51 -4.38 8.60
N GLU A 79 6.95 -5.55 8.82
CA GLU A 79 7.63 -6.81 8.57
C GLU A 79 6.86 -7.58 7.51
N VAL A 80 7.59 -8.01 6.48
CA VAL A 80 7.07 -8.94 5.48
C VAL A 80 6.86 -10.29 6.16
N PRO A 81 5.65 -10.86 6.15
CA PRO A 81 5.40 -12.15 6.77
C PRO A 81 6.25 -13.26 6.14
N GLU A 82 6.85 -14.11 6.97
CA GLU A 82 7.72 -15.21 6.51
C GLU A 82 7.02 -16.18 5.56
N ASP A 83 5.68 -16.29 5.63
CA ASP A 83 4.92 -17.16 4.76
C ASP A 83 4.75 -16.59 3.34
N TRP A 84 5.08 -15.32 3.10
CA TRP A 84 4.94 -14.68 1.77
C TRP A 84 6.06 -15.07 0.81
N ASP A 85 7.21 -15.50 1.33
CA ASP A 85 8.39 -15.88 0.54
C ASP A 85 8.54 -17.43 0.41
N LYS A 86 7.43 -18.17 0.44
CA LYS A 86 7.43 -19.65 0.40
C LYS A 86 7.23 -20.26 -0.98
N THR A 87 7.37 -19.48 -2.05
CA THR A 87 7.33 -19.99 -3.43
C THR A 87 8.72 -19.91 -4.06
N LYS A 88 9.49 -20.99 -3.90
CA LYS A 88 10.39 -21.48 -4.94
C LYS A 88 9.67 -22.55 -5.76
#